data_AF-A0A7S1JK36-F1
#
_entry.id   AF-A0A7S1JK36-F1
#
_cell.length_a   1.000
_cell.length_b   1.000
_cell.length_c   1.000
_cell.angle_alpha   90.00
_cell.angle_beta   90.00
_cell.angle_gamma   90.00
#
_symmetry.space_group_name_H-M   'P 1'
#
loop_
_entity.id
_entity.type
_entity.pdbx_description
1 polymer ?
#
loop_
_entity_poly.entity_id
_entity_poly.type
_entity_poly.pdbx_seq_one_letter_code
_entity_poly.pdbx_strand_id
1 'polypeptide(L)'
;GVGGYDPFYLDNPRLKQGKHQTLLKLPSYQISLLPFVRPKRLKEQLNEQFQQMHSWLHPSMTLSKLRNLKADLFGLIDQLPELDAATVACAWAYFERLVIKGAVVKTNRK
;
A
#
# COMPACT_ATOMS: atom_id res chain seq x y z
N GLY A 1 -0.22 0.75 -27.77
CA GLY A 1 -1.48 0.04 -27.44
C GLY A 1 -1.69 0.12 -25.94
N VAL A 2 -2.90 0.45 -25.51
CA VAL A 2 -3.27 0.85 -24.14
C VAL A 2 -2.66 -0.08 -23.08
N GLY A 3 -1.67 0.40 -22.33
CA GLY A 3 -1.23 -0.26 -21.10
C GLY A 3 -2.37 -0.19 -20.10
N GLY A 4 -3.01 -1.33 -19.83
CA GLY A 4 -4.13 -1.43 -18.91
C GLY A 4 -3.77 -0.93 -17.51
N TYR A 5 -4.76 -0.39 -16.80
CA TYR A 5 -4.61 -0.05 -15.40
C TYR A 5 -4.29 -1.30 -14.59
N ASP A 6 -3.17 -1.30 -13.87
CA ASP A 6 -2.81 -2.35 -12.91
C ASP A 6 -3.23 -1.91 -11.49
N PRO A 7 -4.26 -2.53 -10.89
CA PRO A 7 -4.70 -2.21 -9.53
C PRO A 7 -3.65 -2.51 -8.46
N PHE A 8 -2.61 -3.27 -8.77
CA PHE A 8 -1.54 -3.64 -7.84
C PHE A 8 -0.28 -2.79 -8.01
N TYR A 9 -0.32 -1.77 -8.87
CA TYR A 9 0.86 -0.96 -9.15
C TYR A 9 1.32 -0.14 -7.94
N LEU A 10 0.40 0.54 -7.24
CA LEU A 10 0.72 1.34 -6.05
C LEU A 10 0.61 0.54 -4.74
N ASP A 11 -0.45 -0.25 -4.58
CA ASP A 11 -0.66 -1.07 -3.38
C ASP A 11 -0.72 -2.55 -3.74
N ASN A 12 0.44 -3.17 -3.85
CA ASN A 12 0.52 -4.60 -4.07
C ASN A 12 0.35 -5.35 -2.73
N PRO A 13 -0.70 -6.17 -2.55
CA PRO A 13 -0.91 -6.95 -1.33
C PRO A 13 0.17 -8.03 -1.12
N ARG A 14 1.00 -8.30 -2.13
CA ARG A 14 2.19 -9.16 -2.02
C ARG A 14 3.41 -8.44 -1.44
N LEU A 15 3.39 -7.11 -1.30
CA LEU A 15 4.37 -6.36 -0.50
C LEU A 15 4.14 -6.68 0.98
N LYS A 16 4.59 -7.86 1.36
CA LYS A 16 4.60 -8.31 2.73
C LYS A 16 5.91 -7.87 3.35
N GLN A 17 5.82 -7.38 4.59
CA GLN A 17 6.97 -7.11 5.44
C GLN A 17 8.00 -8.22 5.29
N GLY A 18 9.25 -7.82 5.06
CA GLY A 18 10.36 -8.74 4.94
C GLY A 18 10.25 -9.77 6.05
N LYS A 19 10.08 -11.04 5.67
CA LYS A 19 10.24 -12.14 6.61
C LYS A 19 11.70 -12.13 6.99
N HIS A 20 12.05 -11.35 8.01
CA HIS A 20 13.25 -11.59 8.80
C HIS A 20 13.03 -12.96 9.42
N GLN A 21 13.27 -14.01 8.65
CA GLN A 21 13.08 -15.40 9.02
C GLN A 21 14.43 -16.06 8.84
N THR A 22 15.01 -16.52 9.95
CA THR A 22 16.22 -17.34 9.88
C THR A 22 15.78 -18.79 9.85
N LEU A 23 16.15 -19.50 8.79
CA LEU A 23 15.96 -20.94 8.69
C LEU A 23 17.23 -21.64 9.16
N LEU A 24 17.11 -22.44 10.23
CA LEU A 24 18.17 -23.32 10.68
C LEU A 24 17.82 -24.74 10.22
N LYS A 25 18.63 -25.29 9.31
CA LYS A 25 18.51 -26.67 8.86
C LYS A 25 19.46 -27.55 9.67
N LEU A 26 18.89 -28.40 10.51
CA LEU A 26 19.61 -29.43 11.25
C LEU A 26 19.33 -30.81 10.60
N PRO A 27 20.17 -31.83 10.83
CA PRO A 27 20.05 -33.13 10.16
C PRO A 27 18.68 -33.81 10.30
N SER A 28 17.93 -33.50 11.36
CA SER A 28 16.62 -34.11 11.63
C SER A 28 15.50 -33.11 11.89
N TYR A 29 15.78 -31.80 11.91
CA TYR A 29 14.79 -30.76 12.21
C TYR A 29 15.05 -29.49 11.41
N GLN A 30 13.97 -28.79 11.07
CA GLN A 30 14.03 -27.45 10.49
C GLN A 30 13.40 -26.46 11.46
N ILE A 31 14.18 -25.47 11.89
CA ILE A 31 13.72 -24.42 12.81
C ILE A 31 13.55 -23.13 12.02
N SER A 32 12.42 -22.45 12.21
CA SER A 32 12.14 -21.12 11.68
C SER A 32 12.14 -20.10 12.81
N LEU A 33 13.12 -19.21 12.82
CA LEU A 33 13.18 -18.10 13.77
C LEU A 33 12.57 -16.86 13.15
N LEU A 34 11.50 -16.35 13.74
CA LEU A 34 10.81 -15.12 13.36
C LEU A 34 11.03 -14.07 14.48
N PRO A 35 12.14 -13.31 14.46
CA PRO A 35 12.37 -12.22 15.39
C PRO A 35 11.18 -11.28 15.46
N PHE A 36 10.78 -10.93 16.69
CA PHE A 36 9.82 -9.89 16.91
C PHE A 36 10.37 -8.55 16.43
N VAL A 37 9.63 -7.88 15.55
CA VAL A 37 9.95 -6.54 15.09
C VAL A 37 8.81 -5.61 15.50
N ARG A 38 9.17 -4.44 16.04
CA ARG A 38 8.18 -3.43 16.45
C ARG A 38 7.30 -3.03 15.25
N PRO A 39 5.97 -2.92 15.40
CA PRO A 39 5.06 -2.54 14.31
C PRO A 39 5.44 -1.24 13.60
N LYS A 40 5.99 -0.27 14.34
CA LYS A 40 6.48 1.00 13.78
C LYS A 40 7.60 0.78 12.76
N ARG A 41 8.62 0.00 13.12
CA ARG A 41 9.77 -0.29 12.24
C ARG A 41 9.33 -1.07 11.00
N LEU A 42 8.43 -2.02 11.20
CA LEU A 42 7.79 -2.80 10.15
C LEU A 42 7.01 -1.93 9.15
N LYS A 43 6.33 -0.88 9.63
CA LYS A 43 5.66 0.13 8.79
C LYS A 43 6.66 1.02 8.05
N GLU A 44 7.73 1.45 8.72
CA GLU A 44 8.81 2.26 8.12
C GLU A 44 9.48 1.50 6.97
N GLN A 45 9.87 0.24 7.17
CA GLN A 45 10.46 -0.61 6.13
C GLN A 45 9.56 -0.75 4.89
N LEU A 46 8.25 -0.91 5.07
CA LEU A 46 7.30 -0.96 3.94
C LEU A 46 7.23 0.36 3.18
N ASN A 47 7.23 1.49 3.90
CA ASN A 47 7.22 2.80 3.25
C ASN A 47 8.54 3.07 2.52
N GLU A 48 9.67 2.61 3.06
CA GLU A 48 10.98 2.69 2.40
C GLU A 48 11.01 1.86 1.11
N GLN A 49 10.55 0.60 1.16
CA GLN A 49 10.43 -0.26 -0.02
C GLN A 49 9.52 0.37 -1.08
N PHE A 50 8.37 0.90 -0.65
CA PHE A 50 7.45 1.62 -1.53
C PHE A 50 8.13 2.83 -2.19
N GLN A 51 8.85 3.65 -1.43
CA GLN A 51 9.55 4.82 -1.95
C GLN A 51 10.69 4.43 -2.90
N GLN A 52 11.36 3.30 -2.66
CA GLN A 52 12.38 2.76 -3.58
C GLN A 52 11.78 2.33 -4.92
N MET A 53 10.62 1.65 -4.90
CA MET A 53 9.93 1.24 -6.13
C MET A 53 9.31 2.42 -6.88
N HIS A 54 8.82 3.43 -6.16
CA HIS A 54 8.17 4.61 -6.71
C HIS A 54 9.01 5.87 -6.43
N SER A 55 10.29 5.85 -6.81
CA SER A 55 11.22 6.95 -6.55
C SER A 55 10.81 8.29 -7.18
N TRP A 56 10.00 8.25 -8.25
CA TRP A 56 9.40 9.41 -8.90
C TRP A 56 8.24 10.04 -8.10
N LEU A 57 7.66 9.32 -7.14
CA LEU A 57 6.55 9.80 -6.32
C LEU A 57 7.09 10.65 -5.16
N HIS A 58 6.43 11.76 -4.87
CA HIS A 58 6.87 12.66 -3.80
C HIS A 58 6.92 11.96 -2.42
N PRO A 59 7.99 12.10 -1.61
CA PRO A 59 8.17 11.37 -0.34
C PRO A 59 7.06 11.54 0.70
N SER A 60 6.24 12.60 0.57
CA SER A 60 5.07 12.80 1.43
C SER A 60 3.93 11.82 1.17
N MET A 61 3.97 11.11 0.04
CA MET A 61 2.98 10.12 -0.37
C MET A 61 3.54 8.74 -0.10
N THR A 62 3.24 8.19 1.08
CA THR A 62 3.71 6.87 1.50
C THR A 62 2.62 5.82 1.27
N LEU A 63 3.00 4.54 1.19
CA LEU A 63 2.04 3.43 1.12
C LEU A 63 1.01 3.48 2.25
N SER A 64 1.48 3.78 3.47
CA SER A 64 0.60 3.96 4.62
C SER A 64 -0.42 5.07 4.40
N LYS A 65 -0.05 6.16 3.71
CA LYS A 65 -0.95 7.28 3.44
C LYS A 65 -2.01 6.91 2.41
N LEU A 66 -1.63 6.19 1.34
CA LEU A 66 -2.55 5.68 0.33
C LEU A 66 -3.59 4.74 0.96
N ARG A 67 -3.15 3.77 1.79
CA ARG A 67 -4.07 2.85 2.48
C ARG A 67 -5.04 3.56 3.42
N ASN A 68 -4.57 4.57 4.14
CA ASN A 68 -5.46 5.37 4.99
C ASN A 68 -6.48 6.15 4.16
N LEU A 69 -6.09 6.79 3.05
CA LEU A 69 -7.02 7.50 2.17
C LEU A 69 -8.06 6.55 1.55
N LYS A 70 -7.63 5.34 1.18
CA LYS A 70 -8.55 4.29 0.71
C LYS A 70 -9.55 3.91 1.79
N ALA A 71 -9.10 3.64 3.01
CA ALA A 71 -9.97 3.32 4.14
C ALA A 71 -10.95 4.47 4.45
N ASP A 72 -10.46 5.71 4.47
CA ASP A 72 -11.29 6.91 4.67
C ASP A 72 -12.38 7.01 3.59
N LEU A 73 -12.04 6.75 2.32
CA LEU A 73 -12.97 6.80 1.20
C LEU A 73 -14.03 5.68 1.27
N PHE A 74 -13.62 4.45 1.60
CA PHE A 74 -14.55 3.32 1.77
C PHE A 74 -15.42 3.48 3.02
N GLY A 75 -14.94 4.18 4.05
CA GLY A 75 -15.73 4.52 5.23
C GLY A 75 -16.90 5.48 4.93
N LEU A 76 -16.91 6.16 3.78
CA LEU A 76 -18.05 6.99 3.35
C LEU A 76 -19.30 6.16 3.02
N ILE A 77 -19.13 4.88 2.67
CA ILE A 77 -20.27 3.99 2.37
C ILE A 77 -21.19 3.87 3.60
N ASP A 78 -20.61 3.82 4.80
CA ASP A 78 -21.38 3.75 6.04
C ASP A 78 -22.07 5.09 6.40
N GLN A 79 -21.62 6.20 5.81
CA GLN A 79 -22.13 7.55 6.09
C GLN A 79 -23.17 8.02 5.06
N LEU A 80 -23.09 7.51 3.82
CA LEU A 80 -23.89 7.93 2.68
C LEU A 80 -24.61 6.72 2.07
N PRO A 81 -25.89 6.49 2.41
CA PRO A 81 -26.63 5.29 1.98
C PRO A 81 -26.86 5.22 0.46
N GLU A 82 -26.77 6.34 -0.25
CA GLU A 82 -26.79 6.39 -1.71
C GLU A 82 -25.50 5.92 -2.39
N LEU A 83 -24.41 5.73 -1.62
CA LEU A 83 -23.10 5.42 -2.16
C LEU A 83 -22.86 3.91 -2.12
N ASP A 84 -22.66 3.31 -3.30
CA ASP A 84 -22.35 1.89 -3.41
C ASP A 84 -20.84 1.63 -3.48
N ALA A 85 -20.45 0.39 -3.17
CA ALA A 85 -19.05 -0.02 -3.18
C ALA A 85 -18.40 0.12 -4.57
N ALA A 86 -19.17 -0.02 -5.64
CA ALA A 86 -18.67 0.12 -7.01
C ALA A 86 -18.30 1.58 -7.32
N THR A 87 -19.13 2.55 -6.94
CA THR A 87 -18.82 3.98 -7.10
C THR A 87 -17.54 4.36 -6.35
N VAL A 88 -17.40 3.91 -5.10
CA VAL A 88 -16.20 4.17 -4.30
C VAL A 88 -14.95 3.50 -4.90
N ALA A 89 -15.06 2.26 -5.37
CA ALA A 89 -13.96 1.58 -6.04
C ALA A 89 -13.51 2.30 -7.32
N CYS A 90 -14.46 2.81 -8.13
CA CYS A 90 -14.17 3.62 -9.30
C CYS A 90 -13.47 4.94 -8.94
N ALA A 91 -13.96 5.64 -7.91
CA ALA A 91 -13.33 6.87 -7.42
C ALA A 91 -11.88 6.61 -6.97
N TRP A 92 -11.64 5.52 -6.25
CA TRP A 92 -10.30 5.10 -5.85
C TRP A 92 -9.38 4.82 -7.05
N ALA A 93 -9.87 4.09 -8.07
CA ALA A 93 -9.09 3.81 -9.27
C ALA A 93 -8.70 5.09 -10.05
N TYR A 94 -9.59 6.08 -10.10
CA TYR A 94 -9.26 7.39 -10.69
C TYR A 94 -8.23 8.15 -9.85
N PHE A 95 -8.37 8.12 -8.53
CA PHE A 95 -7.40 8.72 -7.63
C PHE A 95 -6.01 8.09 -7.81
N GLU A 96 -5.90 6.76 -7.86
CA GLU A 96 -4.63 6.06 -8.10
C GLU A 96 -3.98 6.50 -9.42
N ARG A 97 -4.77 6.65 -10.48
CA ARG A 97 -4.25 7.18 -11.76
C ARG A 97 -3.73 8.61 -11.65
N LEU A 98 -4.36 9.48 -10.85
CA LEU A 98 -3.87 10.84 -10.60
C LEU A 98 -2.55 10.83 -9.81
N VAL A 99 -2.43 9.93 -8.83
CA VAL A 99 -1.18 9.72 -8.09
C VAL A 99 -0.07 9.27 -9.04
N ILE A 100 -0.34 8.31 -9.93
CA ILE A 100 0.63 7.82 -10.93
C ILE A 100 1.06 8.92 -11.90
N LYS A 101 0.15 9.83 -12.27
CA LYS A 101 0.48 10.99 -13.10
C LYS A 101 1.23 12.11 -12.36
N GLY A 102 1.47 11.98 -11.07
CA GLY A 102 2.11 13.02 -10.25
C GLY A 102 1.22 14.25 -9.99
N ALA A 103 -0.09 14.16 -10.23
CA ALA A 103 -1.04 15.27 -10.06
C ALA A 103 -1.49 15.46 -8.59
N VAL A 104 -1.16 14.51 -7.72
CA VAL A 104 -1.54 14.52 -6.30
C VAL A 104 -0.34 14.90 -5.43
N VAL A 105 -0.47 16.03 -4.76
CA VAL A 105 0.49 16.60 -3.81
C VAL A 105 -0.09 16.66 -2.40
N LYS A 106 0.75 16.96 -1.41
CA LYS A 106 0.37 17.02 0.01
C LYS A 106 -0.85 17.92 0.28
N THR A 107 -1.01 18.98 -0.50
CA THR A 107 -2.04 20.02 -0.35
C THR A 107 -3.39 19.68 -0.98
N ASN A 108 -3.44 18.79 -1.97
CA ASN A 108 -4.67 18.51 -2.76
C ASN A 108 -5.14 17.05 -2.72
N ARG A 109 -4.60 16.25 -1.81
CA ARG A 109 -4.89 14.81 -1.66
C ARG A 109 -6.11 14.48 -0.79
N LYS A 110 -6.82 15.51 -0.31
CA LYS A 110 -8.04 15.42 0.50
C LYS A 110 -9.08 16.32 -0.11
#